data_AF-A0A942SHJ9-F1
#
_entry.id   AF-A0A942SHJ9-F1
#
_cell.length_a   1.000
_cell.length_b   1.000
_cell.length_c   1.000
_cell.angle_alpha   90.00
_cell.angle_beta   90.00
_cell.angle_gamma   90.00
#
_symmetry.space_group_name_H-M   'P 1'
#
loop_
_entity.id
_entity.type
_entity.pdbx_description
1 polymer ?
#
loop_
_entity_poly.entity_id
_entity_poly.type
_entity_poly.pdbx_seq_one_letter_code
_entity_poly.pdbx_strand_id
1 'polypeptide(L)'
;MNATDKKRLCWNCEARVPFSEENCSYCGVYLSPMGLPGLTTEDEIPAPLYKPGEDATVPKSPYEEIFEEQSEEQKEPSIILQKVPELIYEPLKTVAIPMGLLLGGSVFFLFGMILFLFASDSLFTLQWNGAYWFMYVLISLPMLFFGWKRIQSIDP
;
A
#
# COMPACT_ATOMS: atom_id res chain seq x y z
N MET A 1 9.19 -25.69 22.90
CA MET A 1 8.40 -24.44 22.96
C MET A 1 9.10 -23.43 22.07
N ASN A 2 8.54 -23.09 20.90
CA ASN A 2 9.14 -22.10 20.00
C ASN A 2 8.66 -20.72 20.46
N ALA A 3 9.54 -19.94 21.09
CA ALA A 3 9.26 -18.54 21.35
C ALA A 3 9.19 -17.82 19.99
N THR A 4 8.03 -17.25 19.66
CA THR A 4 7.88 -16.48 18.43
C THR A 4 8.62 -15.16 18.60
N ASP A 5 9.67 -14.94 17.81
CA ASP A 5 10.43 -13.69 17.82
C ASP A 5 9.50 -12.50 17.53
N LYS A 6 9.53 -11.51 18.42
CA LYS A 6 8.79 -10.25 18.23
C LYS A 6 9.40 -9.50 17.04
N LYS A 7 8.54 -8.96 16.17
CA LYS A 7 8.94 -8.20 14.96
C LYS A 7 8.44 -6.75 15.07
N ARG A 8 9.22 -5.81 14.55
CA ARG A 8 8.87 -4.38 14.40
C ARG A 8 8.88 -3.96 12.94
N LEU A 9 8.24 -2.84 12.64
CA LEU A 9 8.30 -2.21 11.33
C LEU A 9 9.43 -1.17 11.30
N CYS A 10 10.21 -1.16 10.23
CA CYS A 10 11.16 -0.09 9.96
C CYS A 10 10.40 1.19 9.59
N TRP A 11 10.73 2.32 10.22
CA TRP A 11 10.09 3.61 9.95
C TRP A 11 10.44 4.18 8.57
N ASN A 12 11.53 3.72 7.95
CA ASN A 12 12.00 4.23 6.66
C ASN A 12 11.47 3.43 5.46
N CYS A 13 11.45 2.10 5.55
CA CYS A 13 11.10 1.23 4.42
C CYS A 13 9.94 0.27 4.70
N GLU A 14 9.27 0.42 5.85
CA GLU A 14 8.11 -0.40 6.28
C GLU A 14 8.37 -1.91 6.31
N ALA A 15 9.64 -2.34 6.26
CA ALA A 15 9.97 -3.75 6.31
C ALA A 15 9.82 -4.29 7.73
N ARG A 16 9.37 -5.54 7.84
CA ARG A 16 9.27 -6.25 9.12
C ARG A 16 10.64 -6.81 9.48
N VAL A 17 11.24 -6.25 10.52
CA VAL A 17 12.56 -6.62 11.03
C VAL A 17 12.45 -7.18 12.45
N PRO A 18 13.30 -8.14 12.84
CA PRO A 18 13.30 -8.67 14.20
C PRO A 18 13.67 -7.57 15.21
N PHE A 19 13.14 -7.66 16.43
CA PHE A 19 13.42 -6.67 17.48
C PHE A 19 14.88 -6.67 17.95
N SER A 20 15.64 -7.74 17.69
CA SER A 20 17.05 -7.89 18.07
C SER A 20 18.03 -7.17 17.16
N GLU A 21 17.63 -6.75 15.96
CA GLU A 21 18.51 -6.09 14.99
C GLU A 21 18.49 -4.58 15.16
N GLU A 22 19.66 -3.97 15.36
CA GLU A 22 19.85 -2.52 15.49
C GLU A 22 19.78 -1.79 14.16
N ASN A 23 20.02 -2.47 13.05
CA ASN A 23 19.96 -1.90 11.70
C ASN A 23 18.94 -2.66 10.86
N CYS A 24 18.18 -1.94 10.04
CA CYS A 24 17.25 -2.56 9.12
C CYS A 24 18.01 -3.35 8.04
N SER A 25 17.75 -4.66 7.93
CA SER A 25 18.33 -5.53 6.90
C SER A 25 18.00 -5.14 5.44
N TYR A 26 17.01 -4.28 5.24
CA TYR A 26 16.53 -3.89 3.91
C TYR A 26 17.08 -2.54 3.46
N CYS A 27 17.02 -1.52 4.33
CA CYS A 27 17.43 -0.15 3.98
C CYS A 27 18.65 0.37 4.74
N GLY A 28 19.21 -0.42 5.67
CA GLY A 28 20.42 -0.06 6.43
C GLY A 28 20.23 1.02 7.49
N VAL A 29 19.01 1.52 7.68
CA VAL A 29 18.72 2.57 8.68
C VAL A 29 18.77 2.00 10.09
N TYR A 30 19.38 2.77 11.00
CA TYR A 30 19.46 2.46 12.42
C TYR A 30 18.06 2.53 13.08
N LEU A 31 17.71 1.47 13.77
CA LEU A 31 16.48 1.29 14.53
C LEU A 31 16.88 1.16 16.01
N SER A 32 16.66 2.22 16.79
CA SER A 32 17.03 2.26 18.22
C SER A 32 16.68 0.96 18.94
N PRO A 33 17.64 0.26 19.57
CA PRO A 33 17.34 -0.95 20.35
C PRO A 33 16.55 -0.54 21.59
N MET A 34 15.28 -0.98 21.66
CA MET A 34 14.45 -0.84 22.87
C MET A 34 14.56 -2.04 23.81
N GLY A 35 15.63 -2.84 23.69
CA GLY A 35 15.81 -4.05 24.49
C GLY A 35 17.23 -4.15 25.02
N LEU A 36 17.51 -3.47 26.14
CA LEU A 36 18.61 -3.90 26.99
C LEU A 36 18.13 -5.14 27.76
N PRO A 37 18.80 -6.30 27.67
CA PRO A 37 18.42 -7.47 28.45
C PRO A 37 18.79 -7.20 29.93
N GLY A 38 17.81 -6.77 30.72
CA GLY A 38 17.99 -6.54 32.16
C GLY A 38 17.15 -5.43 32.79
N LEU A 39 16.44 -4.60 32.02
CA LEU A 39 15.58 -3.55 32.56
C LEU A 39 14.11 -3.95 32.44
N THR A 40 13.52 -4.32 33.57
CA THR A 40 12.09 -4.51 33.76
C THR A 40 11.36 -3.20 33.53
N THR A 41 10.30 -3.25 32.71
CA THR A 41 9.49 -2.13 32.24
C THR A 41 8.54 -1.56 33.31
N GLU A 42 8.96 -1.44 34.57
CA GLU A 42 8.08 -0.93 35.65
C GLU A 42 8.71 0.09 36.59
N ASP A 43 10.02 0.35 36.54
CA ASP A 43 10.64 1.35 37.40
C ASP A 43 11.45 2.35 36.55
N GLU A 44 11.25 3.65 36.82
CA GLU A 44 11.96 4.80 36.21
C GLU A 44 11.39 5.40 34.91
N ILE A 45 10.07 5.52 34.80
CA ILE A 45 9.56 6.79 34.24
C ILE A 45 9.58 7.78 35.40
N PRO A 46 10.45 8.81 35.43
CA PRO A 46 10.37 9.83 36.47
C PRO A 46 8.98 10.44 36.41
N ALA A 47 8.24 10.30 37.51
CA ALA A 47 6.93 10.93 37.63
C ALA A 47 7.09 12.42 37.30
N PRO A 48 6.19 13.01 36.49
CA PRO A 48 6.28 14.41 36.15
C PRO A 48 6.38 15.24 37.43
N LEU A 49 7.30 16.21 37.44
CA LEU A 49 7.60 17.03 38.62
C LEU A 49 6.43 17.93 39.07
N TYR A 50 5.31 17.93 38.33
CA TYR A 50 4.09 18.63 38.68
C TYR A 50 3.04 17.63 39.20
N LYS A 51 2.58 17.83 40.43
CA LYS A 51 1.33 17.25 40.92
C LYS A 51 0.22 18.25 40.57
N PRO A 52 -0.79 17.89 39.77
CA PRO A 52 -1.94 18.78 39.58
C PRO A 52 -2.59 19.00 40.94
N GLY A 53 -2.67 20.26 41.38
CA GLY A 53 -3.38 20.63 42.61
C GLY A 53 -4.87 20.37 42.44
N GLU A 54 -5.53 19.92 43.51
CA GLU A 54 -6.96 19.54 43.50
C GLU A 54 -7.91 20.73 43.26
N ASP A 55 -7.42 21.98 43.28
CA ASP A 55 -8.21 23.20 43.14
C ASP A 55 -7.87 24.01 41.87
N ALA A 56 -7.75 23.34 40.72
CA ALA A 56 -7.67 24.03 39.43
C ALA A 56 -9.09 24.22 38.88
N THR A 57 -9.68 25.40 39.07
CA THR A 57 -10.81 25.84 38.23
C THR A 57 -10.29 25.98 36.80
N VAL A 58 -10.50 24.94 36.00
CA VAL A 58 -10.14 24.91 34.58
C VAL A 58 -10.87 26.09 33.90
N PRO A 59 -10.16 27.08 33.35
CA PRO A 59 -10.82 28.15 32.61
C PRO A 59 -11.50 27.53 31.39
N LYS A 60 -12.78 27.85 31.17
CA LYS A 60 -13.54 27.37 30.01
C LYS A 60 -12.76 27.66 28.74
N SER A 61 -12.54 26.63 27.93
CA SER A 61 -11.81 26.79 26.68
C SER A 61 -12.67 27.62 25.72
N PRO A 62 -12.08 28.50 24.89
CA PRO A 62 -12.82 29.26 23.88
C PRO A 62 -13.56 28.39 22.83
N TYR A 63 -13.37 27.06 22.88
CA TYR A 63 -13.97 26.09 21.97
C TYR A 63 -15.21 25.39 22.56
N GLU A 64 -15.61 25.70 23.80
CA GLU A 64 -16.74 25.04 24.47
C GLU A 64 -18.09 25.35 23.80
N GLU A 65 -18.25 26.54 23.23
CA GLU A 65 -19.47 26.93 22.49
C GLU A 65 -19.69 26.11 21.21
N ILE A 66 -18.63 25.61 20.58
CA ILE A 66 -18.72 24.79 19.36
C ILE A 66 -19.26 23.39 19.66
N PHE A 67 -19.03 22.88 20.88
CA PHE A 67 -19.50 21.56 21.30
C PHE A 67 -20.95 21.59 21.83
N GLU A 68 -21.43 22.70 22.39
CA GLU A 68 -22.81 22.79 22.88
C GLU A 68 -23.83 22.84 21.73
N GLU A 69 -23.53 23.50 20.60
CA GLU A 69 -24.41 23.49 19.41
C GLU A 69 -24.52 22.10 18.77
N GLN A 70 -23.50 21.25 18.94
CA GLN A 70 -23.48 19.90 18.35
C GLN A 70 -24.12 18.83 19.28
N SER A 71 -24.42 19.17 20.53
CA SER A 71 -24.89 18.22 21.54
C SER A 71 -26.42 18.16 21.70
N GLU A 72 -27.19 19.10 21.11
CA GLU A 72 -28.66 19.06 21.15
C GLU A 72 -29.32 18.28 20.00
N GLU A 73 -28.61 18.02 18.89
CA GLU A 73 -29.24 17.38 17.70
C GLU A 73 -29.11 15.85 17.66
N GLN A 74 -28.44 15.21 18.62
CA GLN A 74 -28.19 13.76 18.55
C GLN A 74 -28.76 12.99 19.74
N LYS A 75 -30.07 12.76 19.69
CA LYS A 75 -30.76 11.69 20.45
C LYS A 75 -30.89 10.46 19.54
N GLU A 76 -30.15 9.41 19.91
CA GLU A 76 -30.09 7.99 19.50
C GLU A 76 -31.33 7.32 18.84
N PRO A 77 -31.19 6.19 18.08
CA PRO A 77 -30.38 5.03 18.48
C PRO A 77 -29.56 4.26 17.41
N SER A 78 -28.35 3.87 17.85
CA SER A 78 -27.66 2.58 17.65
C SER A 78 -27.87 1.78 16.35
N ILE A 79 -27.01 2.00 15.35
CA ILE A 79 -26.29 0.93 14.62
C ILE A 79 -24.90 1.48 14.29
N ILE A 80 -23.87 1.07 15.04
CA ILE A 80 -22.47 1.36 14.70
C ILE A 80 -22.09 0.44 13.53
N LEU A 81 -22.46 0.83 12.32
CA LEU A 81 -21.79 0.32 11.12
C LEU A 81 -20.47 1.08 11.02
N GLN A 82 -19.41 0.39 11.45
CA GLN A 82 -18.00 0.65 11.19
C GLN A 82 -17.75 1.69 10.08
N LYS A 83 -17.47 2.94 10.49
CA LYS A 83 -16.97 4.00 9.62
C LYS A 83 -15.59 3.58 9.12
N VAL A 84 -15.54 2.92 7.97
CA VAL A 84 -14.31 2.65 7.22
C VAL A 84 -13.65 4.01 6.93
N PRO A 85 -12.35 4.19 7.19
CA PRO A 85 -11.71 5.49 7.14
C PRO A 85 -11.80 6.09 5.72
N GLU A 86 -12.42 7.27 5.63
CA GLU A 86 -12.59 8.08 4.40
C GLU A 86 -11.24 8.47 3.74
N LEU A 87 -10.12 8.25 4.42
CA LEU A 87 -8.77 8.60 3.96
C LEU A 87 -8.19 7.70 2.85
N ILE A 88 -8.78 6.53 2.58
CA ILE A 88 -8.30 5.60 1.53
C ILE A 88 -9.11 5.75 0.22
N TYR A 89 -10.29 6.36 0.27
CA TYR A 89 -11.22 6.39 -0.87
C TYR A 89 -10.81 7.39 -1.97
N GLU A 90 -10.31 8.56 -1.59
CA GLU A 90 -9.91 9.64 -2.50
C GLU A 90 -8.78 9.23 -3.48
N PRO A 91 -7.64 8.64 -3.02
CA PRO A 91 -6.58 8.25 -3.94
C PRO A 91 -6.92 7.00 -4.78
N LEU A 92 -7.68 6.04 -4.23
CA LEU A 92 -8.10 4.85 -4.97
C LEU A 92 -9.10 5.20 -6.09
N LYS A 93 -10.07 6.07 -5.80
CA LYS A 93 -11.07 6.46 -6.80
C LYS A 93 -10.44 7.27 -7.93
N THR A 94 -9.46 8.11 -7.61
CA THR A 94 -8.84 9.02 -8.58
C THR A 94 -7.81 8.33 -9.47
N VAL A 95 -7.12 7.30 -8.97
CA VAL A 95 -6.05 6.62 -9.74
C VAL A 95 -6.43 5.18 -10.11
N ALA A 96 -6.94 4.39 -9.16
CA ALA A 96 -7.20 2.97 -9.40
C ALA A 96 -8.36 2.75 -10.38
N ILE A 97 -9.39 3.61 -10.36
CA ILE A 97 -10.51 3.52 -11.32
C ILE A 97 -10.05 3.82 -12.75
N PRO A 98 -9.44 4.97 -13.09
CA PRO A 98 -9.01 5.22 -14.46
C PRO A 98 -7.94 4.23 -14.91
N MET A 99 -7.01 3.85 -14.04
CA MET A 99 -6.00 2.84 -14.36
C MET A 99 -6.64 1.48 -14.64
N GLY A 100 -7.60 1.05 -13.82
CA GLY A 100 -8.36 -0.17 -14.00
C GLY A 100 -9.24 -0.15 -15.26
N LEU A 101 -9.89 0.98 -15.57
CA LEU A 101 -10.66 1.16 -16.79
C LEU A 101 -9.77 1.13 -18.03
N LEU A 102 -8.58 1.73 -17.96
CA LEU A 102 -7.62 1.77 -19.06
C LEU A 102 -7.05 0.37 -19.34
N LEU A 103 -6.63 -0.34 -18.28
CA LEU A 103 -6.14 -1.72 -18.39
C LEU A 103 -7.24 -2.67 -18.87
N GLY A 104 -8.42 -2.62 -18.23
CA GLY A 104 -9.56 -3.44 -18.63
C GLY A 104 -9.98 -3.14 -20.07
N GLY A 105 -10.12 -1.86 -20.42
CA GLY A 105 -10.44 -1.40 -21.76
C GLY A 105 -9.41 -1.83 -22.81
N SER A 106 -8.11 -1.76 -22.48
CA SER A 106 -7.03 -2.24 -23.35
C SER A 106 -7.17 -3.73 -23.67
N VAL A 107 -7.45 -4.56 -22.67
CA VAL A 107 -7.64 -6.01 -22.85
C VAL A 107 -8.87 -6.29 -23.70
N PHE A 108 -10.01 -5.67 -23.37
CA PHE A 108 -11.24 -5.85 -24.16
C PHE A 108 -11.10 -5.32 -25.59
N PHE A 109 -10.38 -4.22 -25.79
CA PHE A 109 -10.13 -3.65 -27.12
C PHE A 109 -9.25 -4.56 -27.97
N LEU A 110 -8.14 -5.07 -27.41
CA LEU A 110 -7.29 -6.05 -28.10
C LEU A 110 -8.05 -7.33 -28.42
N PHE A 111 -8.82 -7.83 -27.46
CA PHE A 111 -9.67 -8.99 -27.67
C PHE A 111 -10.72 -8.74 -28.78
N GLY A 112 -11.36 -7.57 -28.78
CA GLY A 112 -12.28 -7.14 -29.83
C GLY A 112 -11.61 -7.05 -31.20
N MET A 113 -10.39 -6.51 -31.28
CA MET A 113 -9.60 -6.47 -32.51
C MET A 113 -9.25 -7.86 -33.02
N ILE A 114 -8.88 -8.78 -32.12
CA ILE A 114 -8.62 -10.18 -32.47
C ILE A 114 -9.90 -10.82 -33.00
N LEU A 115 -11.03 -10.69 -32.30
CA LEU A 115 -12.31 -11.20 -32.79
C LEU A 115 -12.67 -10.59 -34.15
N PHE A 116 -12.48 -9.29 -34.33
CA PHE A 116 -12.76 -8.60 -35.59
C PHE A 116 -11.90 -9.11 -36.75
N LEU A 117 -10.60 -9.30 -36.53
CA LEU A 117 -9.66 -9.77 -37.56
C LEU A 117 -9.84 -11.24 -37.92
N PHE A 118 -10.30 -12.07 -36.98
CA PHE A 118 -10.42 -13.52 -37.13
C PHE A 118 -11.87 -14.02 -37.13
N ALA A 119 -12.87 -13.13 -37.19
CA ALA A 119 -14.27 -13.51 -37.31
C ALA A 119 -14.50 -14.09 -38.70
N SER A 120 -14.71 -15.41 -38.78
CA SER A 120 -15.21 -16.10 -39.96
C SER A 120 -16.55 -16.75 -39.58
N ASP A 121 -17.62 -16.42 -40.32
CA ASP A 121 -18.95 -17.00 -40.12
C ASP A 121 -19.46 -16.97 -38.67
N SER A 122 -19.25 -15.84 -37.97
CA SER A 122 -19.65 -15.62 -36.55
C SER A 122 -18.98 -16.52 -35.51
N LEU A 123 -18.05 -17.39 -35.92
CA LEU A 123 -17.27 -18.25 -35.05
C LEU A 123 -15.82 -17.78 -35.01
N PHE A 124 -15.27 -17.65 -33.81
CA PHE A 124 -13.85 -17.38 -33.63
C PHE A 124 -13.07 -18.68 -33.80
N THR A 125 -12.45 -18.86 -34.96
CA THR A 125 -11.54 -20.00 -35.21
C THR A 125 -10.13 -19.47 -35.43
N LEU A 126 -9.31 -19.56 -34.38
CA LEU A 126 -7.90 -19.17 -34.48
C LEU A 126 -7.13 -20.28 -35.19
N GLN A 127 -7.13 -20.26 -36.53
CA GLN A 127 -6.34 -21.17 -37.34
C GLN A 127 -4.96 -20.57 -37.58
N TRP A 128 -3.98 -21.00 -36.78
CA TRP A 128 -2.61 -20.57 -36.99
C TRP A 128 -1.94 -21.45 -38.03
N ASN A 129 -1.52 -20.86 -39.15
CA ASN A 129 -0.77 -21.59 -40.16
C ASN A 129 0.67 -21.79 -39.67
N GLY A 130 0.95 -22.99 -39.17
CA GLY A 130 2.27 -23.39 -38.66
C GLY A 130 3.39 -23.34 -39.71
N ALA A 131 3.08 -23.24 -41.00
CA ALA A 131 4.10 -23.07 -42.05
C ALA A 131 4.91 -21.78 -41.87
N TYR A 132 4.32 -20.73 -41.28
CA TYR A 132 4.97 -19.42 -41.10
C TYR A 132 5.72 -19.26 -39.77
N TRP A 133 6.01 -20.35 -39.05
CA TRP A 133 6.75 -20.31 -37.78
C TRP A 133 8.07 -19.52 -37.89
N PHE A 134 8.76 -19.64 -39.02
CA PHE A 134 10.04 -18.98 -39.28
C PHE A 134 9.90 -17.45 -39.38
N MET A 135 8.76 -16.92 -39.87
CA MET A 135 8.53 -15.47 -39.93
C MET A 135 8.46 -14.87 -38.52
N TYR A 136 7.80 -15.56 -37.59
CA TYR A 136 7.75 -15.13 -36.19
C TYR A 136 9.14 -15.13 -35.55
N VAL A 137 9.95 -16.16 -35.82
CA VAL A 137 11.34 -16.22 -35.35
C VAL A 137 12.17 -15.10 -35.96
N LEU A 138 12.05 -14.88 -37.28
CA LEU A 138 12.79 -13.85 -38.00
C LEU A 138 12.47 -12.43 -37.52
N ILE A 139 11.22 -12.13 -37.14
CA ILE A 139 10.82 -10.82 -36.59
C ILE A 139 11.24 -10.70 -35.11
N SER A 140 11.18 -11.80 -34.35
CA SER A 140 11.58 -11.79 -32.94
C SER A 140 13.07 -11.51 -32.76
N LEU A 141 13.94 -12.10 -33.59
CA LEU A 141 15.40 -11.95 -33.53
C LEU A 141 15.90 -10.49 -33.52
N PRO A 142 15.51 -9.62 -34.48
CA PRO A 142 15.93 -8.23 -34.48
C PRO A 142 15.35 -7.48 -33.28
N MET A 143 14.09 -7.72 -32.90
CA MET A 143 13.53 -7.08 -31.69
C MET A 143 14.33 -7.44 -30.43
N LEU A 144 14.68 -8.72 -30.27
CA LEU A 144 15.45 -9.21 -29.14
C LEU A 144 16.88 -8.66 -29.16
N PHE A 145 17.51 -8.60 -30.33
CA PHE A 145 18.84 -8.02 -30.51
C PHE A 145 18.87 -6.52 -30.19
N PHE A 146 17.91 -5.75 -30.70
CA PHE A 146 17.81 -4.32 -30.39
C PHE A 146 17.48 -4.08 -28.92
N GLY A 147 16.60 -4.88 -28.32
CA GLY A 147 16.30 -4.83 -26.89
C GLY A 147 17.53 -5.10 -26.03
N TRP A 148 18.29 -6.14 -26.35
CA TRP A 148 19.54 -6.48 -25.68
C TRP A 148 20.58 -5.37 -25.82
N LYS A 149 20.78 -4.84 -27.02
CA LYS A 149 21.69 -3.72 -27.30
C LYS A 149 21.34 -2.48 -26.47
N ARG A 150 20.04 -2.19 -26.31
CA ARG A 150 19.55 -1.06 -25.51
C ARG A 150 19.84 -1.26 -24.02
N ILE A 151 19.64 -2.47 -23.49
CA ILE A 151 19.95 -2.77 -22.08
C ILE A 151 21.45 -2.62 -21.82
N GLN A 152 22.31 -3.18 -22.68
CA GLN A 152 23.77 -3.04 -22.53
C GLN A 152 24.27 -1.60 -22.65
N SER A 153 23.52 -0.71 -23.32
CA SER A 153 23.88 0.71 -23.40
C SER A 153 23.49 1.53 -22.16
N ILE A 154 22.72 0.93 -21.23
CA ILE A 154 22.26 1.58 -19.99
C ILE A 154 23.20 1.25 -18.82
N ASP A 155 23.93 0.14 -18.88
CA ASP A 155 24.99 -0.19 -17.92
C ASP A 155 26.29 0.54 -18.32
N PRO A 156 26.82 1.47 -17.50
CA PRO A 156 28.07 2.19 -17.78
C PRO A 156 29.33 1.34 -17.58
#